data_AF-A0A957XVT5-F1
#
_entry.id   AF-A0A957XVT5-F1
#
_cell.length_a   1.000
_cell.length_b   1.000
_cell.length_c   1.000
_cell.angle_alpha   90.00
_cell.angle_beta   90.00
_cell.angle_gamma   90.00
#
_symmetry.space_group_name_H-M   'P 1'
#
loop_
_entity.id
_entity.type
_entity.pdbx_description
1 polymer ?
#
loop_
_entity_poly.entity_id
_entity_poly.type
_entity_poly.pdbx_seq_one_letter_code
_entity_poly.pdbx_strand_id
1 'polypeptide(L)'
;MTGYTEDTLVQQATANFLEQQLGWQSVHVDKTLVVLVTGAGGKTGRAVIAALRARDVAVRALVRRSQQAETLRDLGVEDVIVGDLENPESLLDACRGVQSVYHICPNMHPREFEIGLSMIAAAQSAGVGHFVYHSVL
;
A
#
# COMPACT_ATOMS: atom_id res chain seq x y z
N MET A 1 19.48 14.71 -16.99
CA MET A 1 18.49 14.03 -16.12
C MET A 1 17.36 13.58 -17.02
N THR A 2 17.54 12.45 -17.69
CA THR A 2 16.59 11.88 -18.66
C THR A 2 16.72 10.38 -18.54
N GLY A 3 15.61 9.69 -18.30
CA GLY A 3 15.58 8.24 -18.25
C GLY A 3 14.57 7.77 -17.23
N TYR A 4 13.31 7.59 -17.67
CA TYR A 4 12.36 6.61 -17.12
C TYR A 4 11.09 6.46 -17.99
N THR A 5 10.91 7.25 -19.06
CA THR A 5 9.74 7.12 -19.97
C THR A 5 9.94 6.19 -21.16
N GLU A 6 11.17 5.80 -21.52
CA GLU A 6 11.43 4.92 -22.68
C GLU A 6 11.28 3.43 -22.36
N ASP A 7 11.27 3.05 -21.08
CA ASP A 7 11.28 1.65 -20.64
C ASP A 7 9.93 0.96 -20.93
N THR A 8 8.81 1.67 -20.78
CA THR A 8 7.47 1.11 -20.94
C THR A 8 7.13 0.75 -22.38
N LEU A 9 7.56 1.55 -23.36
CA LEU A 9 7.29 1.28 -24.78
C LEU A 9 8.09 0.08 -25.30
N VAL A 10 9.35 -0.05 -24.85
CA VAL A 10 10.19 -1.21 -25.19
C VAL A 10 9.64 -2.48 -24.53
N GLN A 11 9.20 -2.38 -23.27
CA GLN A 11 8.55 -3.49 -22.57
C GLN A 11 7.25 -3.92 -23.29
N GLN A 12 6.40 -2.96 -23.69
CA GLN A 12 5.16 -3.24 -24.41
C GLN A 12 5.41 -3.87 -25.79
N ALA A 13 6.36 -3.33 -26.56
CA ALA A 13 6.71 -3.85 -27.88
C ALA A 13 7.34 -5.25 -27.80
N THR A 14 8.17 -5.50 -26.79
CA THR A 14 8.78 -6.81 -26.54
C THR A 14 7.73 -7.84 -26.12
N ALA A 15 6.82 -7.48 -25.21
CA ALA A 15 5.71 -8.35 -24.79
C ALA A 15 4.84 -8.74 -25.99
N ASN A 16 4.44 -7.76 -26.82
CA ASN A 16 3.64 -8.00 -28.02
C ASN A 16 4.38 -8.91 -29.03
N PHE A 17 5.69 -8.72 -29.23
CA PHE A 17 6.49 -9.55 -30.13
C PHE A 17 6.58 -11.00 -29.65
N LEU A 18 6.83 -11.22 -28.36
CA LEU A 18 6.94 -12.55 -27.76
C LEU A 18 5.60 -13.31 -27.81
N GLU A 19 4.48 -12.62 -27.56
CA GLU A 19 3.15 -13.20 -27.66
C GLU A 19 2.77 -13.58 -29.10
N GLN A 20 3.03 -12.68 -30.06
CA GLN A 20 2.62 -12.87 -31.45
C GLN A 20 3.50 -13.85 -32.24
N GLN A 21 4.81 -13.87 -31.96
CA GLN A 21 5.76 -14.68 -32.75
C GLN A 21 6.13 -15.99 -32.07
N LEU A 22 6.16 -16.04 -30.74
CA LEU A 22 6.63 -17.22 -29.99
C LEU A 22 5.51 -17.93 -29.21
N GLY A 23 4.28 -17.39 -29.21
CA GLY A 23 3.14 -18.00 -28.52
C GLY A 23 3.30 -18.05 -27.00
N TRP A 24 4.22 -17.27 -26.43
CA TRP A 24 4.39 -17.14 -24.99
C TRP A 24 3.25 -16.28 -24.43
N GLN A 25 2.40 -16.86 -23.58
CA GLN A 25 1.53 -16.04 -22.74
C GLN A 25 2.40 -15.31 -21.71
N SER A 26 2.36 -13.98 -21.71
CA SER A 26 3.13 -13.17 -20.78
C SER A 26 2.77 -13.54 -19.34
N VAL A 27 3.75 -14.08 -18.60
CA VAL A 27 3.66 -14.16 -17.13
C VAL A 27 3.92 -12.74 -16.63
N HIS A 28 2.86 -11.96 -16.47
CA HIS A 28 2.93 -10.69 -15.77
C HIS A 28 3.32 -11.00 -14.32
N VAL A 29 4.59 -10.80 -13.97
CA VAL A 29 4.96 -10.64 -12.57
C VAL A 29 4.40 -9.28 -12.19
N ASP A 30 3.23 -9.28 -11.57
CA ASP A 30 2.63 -8.09 -10.97
C ASP A 30 3.59 -7.58 -9.88
N LYS A 31 4.57 -6.79 -10.30
CA LYS A 31 5.45 -6.02 -9.43
C LYS A 31 4.81 -4.67 -9.15
N THR A 32 3.49 -4.63 -9.04
CA THR A 32 2.78 -3.44 -8.60
C THR A 32 3.12 -3.26 -7.13
N LEU A 33 3.95 -2.25 -6.83
CA LEU A 33 4.27 -1.88 -5.46
C LEU A 33 3.01 -1.32 -4.80
N VAL A 34 2.38 -2.13 -3.96
CA VAL A 34 1.26 -1.74 -3.10
C VAL A 34 1.81 -1.29 -1.75
N VAL A 35 1.49 -0.06 -1.38
CA VAL A 35 1.81 0.50 -0.06
C VAL A 35 0.57 0.49 0.80
N LEU A 36 0.62 -0.21 1.94
CA LEU A 36 -0.36 -0.08 3.00
C LEU A 36 -0.13 1.23 3.75
N VAL A 37 -1.15 2.07 3.86
CA VAL A 37 -1.14 3.27 4.69
C VAL A 37 -2.12 3.08 5.86
N THR A 38 -1.62 3.07 7.09
CA THR A 38 -2.49 3.12 8.29
C THR A 38 -2.80 4.56 8.67
N GLY A 39 -3.82 4.79 9.49
CA GLY A 39 -4.27 6.15 9.79
C GLY A 39 -4.71 6.91 8.52
N ALA A 40 -5.10 6.17 7.47
CA ALA A 40 -5.33 6.66 6.12
C ALA A 40 -6.42 7.75 6.06
N GLY A 41 -7.43 7.63 6.92
CA GLY A 41 -8.52 8.59 7.01
C GLY A 41 -8.16 9.91 7.69
N GLY A 42 -6.95 10.06 8.24
CA GLY A 42 -6.44 11.27 8.89
C GLY A 42 -5.79 12.26 7.91
N LYS A 43 -5.43 13.45 8.40
CA LYS A 43 -4.77 14.50 7.59
C LYS A 43 -3.45 14.00 6.97
N THR A 44 -2.57 13.42 7.79
CA THR A 44 -1.28 12.88 7.34
C THR A 44 -1.47 11.71 6.38
N GLY A 45 -2.33 10.74 6.73
CA GLY A 45 -2.63 9.59 5.88
C GLY A 45 -3.10 10.01 4.48
N ARG A 46 -4.07 10.93 4.40
CA ARG A 46 -4.55 11.45 3.10
C ARG A 46 -3.46 12.15 2.29
N ALA A 47 -2.58 12.91 2.94
CA ALA A 47 -1.46 13.57 2.25
C ALA A 47 -0.45 12.55 1.70
N VAL A 48 -0.12 11.50 2.46
CA VAL A 48 0.74 10.40 2.01
C VAL A 48 0.10 9.66 0.83
N ILE A 49 -1.18 9.34 0.92
CA ILE A 49 -1.94 8.68 -0.15
C ILE A 49 -1.91 9.51 -1.43
N ALA A 50 -2.21 10.81 -1.34
CA ALA A 50 -2.15 11.71 -2.49
C ALA A 50 -0.76 11.74 -3.14
N ALA A 51 0.31 11.77 -2.32
CA ALA A 51 1.68 11.76 -2.80
C ALA A 51 2.10 10.44 -3.47
N LEU A 52 1.64 9.30 -2.94
CA LEU A 52 1.87 7.98 -3.54
C LEU A 52 1.13 7.85 -4.88
N ARG A 53 -0.13 8.29 -4.91
CA ARG A 53 -0.97 8.26 -6.11
C ARG A 53 -0.46 9.17 -7.23
N ALA A 54 0.10 10.34 -6.90
CA ALA A 54 0.74 11.21 -7.90
C ALA A 54 2.00 10.61 -8.55
N ARG A 55 2.46 9.44 -8.05
CA ARG A 55 3.61 8.69 -8.57
C ARG A 55 3.18 7.30 -9.11
N ASP A 56 1.89 7.11 -9.36
CA ASP A 56 1.30 5.86 -9.84
C ASP A 56 1.60 4.64 -8.94
N VAL A 57 1.80 4.87 -7.64
CA VAL A 57 1.97 3.80 -6.64
C VAL A 57 0.59 3.34 -6.17
N ALA A 58 0.35 2.04 -6.20
CA ALA A 58 -0.88 1.45 -5.68
C ALA A 58 -0.94 1.59 -4.16
N VAL A 59 -2.12 1.93 -3.65
CA VAL A 59 -2.34 2.20 -2.24
C VAL A 59 -3.42 1.28 -1.71
N ARG A 60 -3.11 0.60 -0.61
CA ARG A 60 -4.12 0.02 0.29
C ARG A 60 -4.27 0.94 1.50
N ALA A 61 -5.48 1.36 1.79
CA ALA A 61 -5.77 2.20 2.95
C ALA A 61 -6.41 1.39 4.07
N LEU A 62 -5.88 1.49 5.30
CA LEU A 62 -6.54 0.99 6.50
C LEU A 62 -7.18 2.15 7.27
N VAL A 63 -8.51 2.07 7.43
CA VAL A 63 -9.31 3.04 8.19
C VAL A 63 -10.13 2.35 9.27
N ARG A 64 -10.51 3.11 10.30
CA ARG A 64 -11.29 2.56 11.42
C ARG A 64 -12.79 2.53 11.15
N ARG A 65 -13.31 3.46 10.34
CA ARG A 65 -14.76 3.65 10.13
C ARG A 65 -15.10 3.59 8.64
N SER A 66 -16.25 3.00 8.32
CA SER A 66 -16.78 2.90 6.95
C SER A 66 -16.89 4.25 6.24
N GLN A 67 -17.34 5.30 6.94
CA GLN A 67 -17.43 6.65 6.38
C GLN A 67 -16.09 7.20 5.88
N GLN A 68 -14.98 6.86 6.56
CA GLN A 68 -13.65 7.23 6.10
C GLN A 68 -13.27 6.47 4.83
N ALA A 69 -13.75 5.23 4.69
CA ALA A 69 -13.50 4.43 3.51
C ALA A 69 -14.23 4.97 2.28
N GLU A 70 -15.48 5.40 2.44
CA GLU A 70 -16.25 6.09 1.39
C GLU A 70 -15.51 7.35 0.92
N THR A 71 -15.07 8.20 1.86
CA THR A 71 -14.31 9.41 1.52
C THR A 71 -13.03 9.11 0.74
N LEU A 72 -12.30 8.04 1.09
CA LEU A 72 -11.09 7.64 0.36
C LEU A 72 -11.39 7.06 -1.02
N ARG A 73 -12.50 6.32 -1.17
CA ARG A 73 -12.97 5.83 -2.47
C ARG A 73 -13.35 6.95 -3.40
N ASP A 74 -14.01 8.00 -2.90
CA ASP A 74 -14.33 9.21 -3.68
C ASP A 74 -13.05 9.94 -4.15
N LEU A 75 -11.95 9.79 -3.42
CA LEU A 75 -10.61 10.29 -3.79
C LEU A 75 -9.85 9.31 -4.70
N GLY A 76 -10.50 8.26 -5.17
CA GLY A 76 -9.99 7.28 -6.12
C GLY A 76 -9.22 6.11 -5.49
N VAL A 77 -9.16 5.97 -4.17
CA VAL A 77 -8.50 4.81 -3.53
C VAL A 77 -9.40 3.59 -3.63
N GLU A 78 -9.04 2.64 -4.49
CA GLU A 78 -9.86 1.45 -4.78
C GLU A 78 -9.80 0.41 -3.65
N ASP A 79 -8.60 0.18 -3.09
CA ASP A 79 -8.37 -0.79 -2.02
C ASP A 79 -8.41 -0.11 -0.64
N VAL A 80 -9.57 -0.20 0.02
CA VAL A 80 -9.76 0.35 1.37
C VAL A 80 -10.34 -0.70 2.30
N ILE A 81 -9.59 -1.01 3.35
CA ILE A 81 -9.93 -1.95 4.41
C ILE A 81 -10.44 -1.17 5.63
N VAL A 82 -11.59 -1.61 6.16
CA VAL A 82 -12.10 -1.15 7.45
C VAL A 82 -11.64 -2.16 8.50
N GLY A 83 -10.82 -1.71 9.45
CA GLY A 83 -10.26 -2.57 10.49
C GLY A 83 -9.74 -1.78 11.68
N ASP A 84 -9.48 -2.48 12.78
CA ASP A 84 -8.97 -1.90 14.02
C ASP A 84 -7.46 -2.16 14.15
N LEU A 85 -6.69 -1.13 14.47
CA LEU A 85 -5.25 -1.28 14.71
C LEU A 85 -4.94 -2.07 15.99
N GLU A 86 -5.93 -2.20 16.88
CA GLU A 86 -5.82 -3.02 18.09
C GLU A 86 -6.19 -4.49 17.85
N ASN A 87 -6.70 -4.83 16.66
CA ASN A 87 -7.07 -6.19 16.29
C ASN A 87 -6.01 -6.82 15.37
N PRO A 88 -5.23 -7.82 15.84
CA PRO A 88 -4.22 -8.49 15.03
C PRO A 88 -4.74 -9.06 13.71
N GLU A 89 -5.97 -9.57 13.65
CA GLU A 89 -6.55 -10.11 12.41
C GLU A 89 -6.74 -9.01 11.36
N SER A 90 -7.19 -7.83 11.79
CA SER A 90 -7.31 -6.66 10.91
C SER A 90 -5.94 -6.24 10.35
N LEU A 91 -4.87 -6.34 11.14
CA LEU A 91 -3.51 -6.02 10.70
C LEU A 91 -2.99 -7.05 9.69
N LEU A 92 -3.23 -8.34 9.93
CA LEU A 92 -2.84 -9.44 9.03
C LEU A 92 -3.54 -9.33 7.68
N ASP A 93 -4.84 -9.09 7.68
CA ASP A 93 -5.60 -8.87 6.44
C ASP A 93 -5.10 -7.62 5.70
N ALA A 94 -4.80 -6.54 6.42
CA ALA A 94 -4.25 -5.33 5.82
C ALA A 94 -2.89 -5.55 5.15
N CYS A 95 -2.01 -6.34 5.74
CA CYS A 95 -0.69 -6.64 5.20
C CYS A 95 -0.68 -7.65 4.05
N ARG A 96 -1.76 -8.39 3.80
CA ARG A 96 -1.74 -9.47 2.80
C ARG A 96 -1.47 -8.95 1.39
N GLY A 97 -0.33 -9.31 0.80
CA GLY A 97 0.02 -8.98 -0.58
C GLY A 97 0.55 -7.57 -0.79
N VAL A 98 0.86 -6.81 0.28
CA VAL A 98 1.49 -5.49 0.16
C VAL A 98 3.02 -5.60 0.30
N GLN A 99 3.76 -4.74 -0.39
CA GLN A 99 5.22 -4.76 -0.41
C GLN A 99 5.82 -3.78 0.60
N SER A 100 5.06 -2.77 1.00
CA SER A 100 5.51 -1.77 1.97
C SER A 100 4.39 -1.32 2.89
N VAL A 101 4.75 -0.90 4.09
CA VAL A 101 3.83 -0.34 5.09
C VAL A 101 4.31 1.06 5.47
N TYR A 102 3.41 2.04 5.42
CA TYR A 102 3.56 3.34 6.05
C TYR A 102 2.63 3.41 7.26
N HIS A 103 3.19 3.14 8.45
CA HIS A 103 2.44 3.06 9.68
C HIS A 103 2.35 4.42 10.38
N ILE A 104 1.14 4.95 10.48
CA ILE A 104 0.78 6.09 11.33
C ILE A 104 0.00 5.52 12.52
N CYS A 105 0.63 5.52 13.69
CA CYS A 105 0.00 5.11 14.93
C CYS A 105 -0.96 6.23 15.43
N PRO A 106 -2.06 5.92 16.14
CA PRO A 106 -2.89 6.96 16.72
C PRO A 106 -2.13 7.71 17.82
N ASN A 107 -2.05 9.04 17.72
CA ASN A 107 -1.30 9.87 18.67
C ASN A 107 -1.76 9.65 20.12
N MET A 108 -0.81 9.54 21.06
CA MET A 108 -1.06 9.45 22.50
C MET A 108 -1.99 8.28 22.88
N HIS A 109 -2.01 7.23 22.07
CA HIS A 109 -2.82 6.06 22.35
C HIS A 109 -2.21 5.27 23.51
N PRO A 110 -2.97 4.88 24.55
CA PRO A 110 -2.41 4.13 25.70
C PRO A 110 -1.71 2.83 25.30
N ARG A 111 -2.14 2.26 24.16
CA ARG A 111 -1.58 1.05 23.55
C ARG A 111 -0.70 1.29 22.32
N GLU A 112 -0.14 2.50 22.17
CA GLU A 112 0.69 2.86 21.02
C GLU A 112 1.83 1.85 20.80
N PHE A 113 2.47 1.42 21.89
CA PHE A 113 3.55 0.45 21.85
C PHE A 113 3.08 -0.92 21.37
N GLU A 114 2.00 -1.47 21.93
CA GLU A 114 1.48 -2.78 21.52
C GLU A 114 0.94 -2.76 20.08
N ILE A 115 0.31 -1.66 19.66
CA ILE A 115 -0.14 -1.47 18.28
C ILE A 115 1.05 -1.50 17.32
N GLY A 116 2.11 -0.75 17.63
CA GLY A 116 3.32 -0.71 16.81
C GLY A 116 3.96 -2.09 16.67
N LEU A 117 4.10 -2.82 17.79
CA LEU A 117 4.61 -4.20 17.77
C LEU A 117 3.72 -5.14 16.95
N SER A 118 2.40 -5.06 17.11
CA SER A 118 1.45 -5.90 16.37
C SER A 118 1.49 -5.62 14.87
N MET A 119 1.65 -4.36 14.48
CA MET A 119 1.79 -3.95 13.08
C MET A 119 3.10 -4.44 12.47
N ILE A 120 4.21 -4.37 13.22
CA ILE A 120 5.51 -4.94 12.80
C ILE A 120 5.40 -6.46 12.63
N ALA A 121 4.80 -7.16 13.59
CA ALA A 121 4.61 -8.61 13.53
C ALA A 121 3.75 -9.00 12.31
N ALA A 122 2.63 -8.31 12.07
CA ALA A 122 1.79 -8.56 10.90
C ALA A 122 2.53 -8.31 9.59
N ALA A 123 3.32 -7.24 9.49
CA ALA A 123 4.14 -6.95 8.33
C ALA A 123 5.19 -8.04 8.08
N GLN A 124 5.87 -8.52 9.13
CA GLN A 124 6.83 -9.63 9.04
C GLN A 124 6.16 -10.93 8.58
N SER A 125 5.01 -11.30 9.18
CA SER A 125 4.26 -12.50 8.80
C SER A 125 3.79 -12.47 7.35
N ALA A 126 3.51 -11.29 6.80
CA ALA A 126 3.12 -11.10 5.41
C ALA A 126 4.30 -10.97 4.43
N GLY A 127 5.54 -10.97 4.92
CA GLY A 127 6.73 -10.81 4.08
C GLY A 127 6.93 -9.40 3.52
N VAL A 128 6.43 -8.37 4.21
CA VAL A 128 6.61 -6.96 3.82
C VAL A 128 8.09 -6.62 3.80
N GLY A 129 8.58 -6.11 2.67
CA GLY A 129 10.00 -5.81 2.47
C GLY A 129 10.45 -4.45 3.02
N HIS A 130 9.52 -3.54 3.29
CA HIS A 130 9.85 -2.20 3.79
C HIS A 130 8.78 -1.64 4.73
N PHE A 131 9.20 -1.12 5.88
CA PHE A 131 8.33 -0.60 6.92
C PHE A 131 8.77 0.80 7.32
N VAL A 132 7.87 1.78 7.18
CA VAL A 132 8.09 3.16 7.62
C VAL A 132 7.21 3.44 8.82
N TYR A 133 7.83 3.80 9.94
CA TYR A 133 7.13 4.26 11.14
C TYR A 133 7.05 5.79 11.17
N HIS A 134 5.83 6.34 11.13
CA HIS A 134 5.62 7.77 11.30
C HIS A 134 5.63 8.12 12.80
N SER A 135 6.84 8.32 13.32
CA SER A 135 7.03 8.78 14.70
C SER A 135 6.63 10.24 14.87
N VAL A 136 6.30 10.61 16.10
CA VAL A 136 6.29 12.01 16.54
C VAL A 136 7.59 12.33 17.28
N LEU A 137 7.89 13.62 17.45
CA LEU A 137 8.92 14.16 18.35
C LEU A 137 8.23 14.86 19.52
#